data_AF-A0A976CL78-F1
#
_entry.id   AF-A0A976CL78-F1
#
_cell.length_a   1.000
_cell.length_b   1.000
_cell.length_c   1.000
_cell.angle_alpha   90.00
_cell.angle_beta   90.00
_cell.angle_gamma   90.00
#
_symmetry.space_group_name_H-M   'P 1'
#
loop_
_entity.id
_entity.type
_entity.pdbx_description
1 polymer ?
#
loop_
_entity_poly.entity_id
_entity_poly.type
_entity_poly.pdbx_seq_one_letter_code
_entity_poly.pdbx_strand_id
1 'polypeptide(L)'
;MNQGGEKTKTLAEAAAEIQELLIQLEKSKPNATEAEKVAYVNDETPPALKSRVASAAKAGGEAAVDTILDNSPYGNIARAVLRAWISLV
;
A
#
# COMPACT_ATOMS: atom_id res chain seq x y z
N MET A 1 -11.81 -20.62 12.65
CA MET A 1 -11.64 -19.83 11.41
C MET A 1 -11.13 -18.46 11.82
N ASN A 2 -9.86 -18.14 11.62
CA ASN A 2 -9.29 -16.82 12.00
C ASN A 2 -8.58 -16.14 10.82
N GLN A 3 -9.19 -16.17 9.63
CA GLN A 3 -8.61 -15.53 8.45
C GLN A 3 -8.73 -13.99 8.47
N GLY A 4 -9.42 -13.41 9.45
CA GLY A 4 -9.60 -11.95 9.55
C GLY A 4 -8.33 -11.23 10.01
N GLY A 5 -7.62 -11.77 11.01
CA GLY A 5 -6.42 -11.14 11.57
C GLY A 5 -5.21 -11.17 10.63
N GLU A 6 -5.05 -12.24 9.85
CA GLU A 6 -3.92 -12.41 8.93
C GLU A 6 -3.98 -11.44 7.73
N LYS A 7 -5.19 -11.11 7.27
CA LYS A 7 -5.43 -10.15 6.18
C LYS A 7 -5.15 -8.73 6.64
N THR A 8 -5.66 -8.34 7.80
CA THR A 8 -5.39 -7.02 8.39
C THR A 8 -3.90 -6.84 8.65
N LYS A 9 -3.19 -7.88 9.10
CA LYS A 9 -1.73 -7.84 9.25
C LYS A 9 -1.01 -7.60 7.92
N THR A 10 -1.41 -8.34 6.87
CA THR A 10 -0.84 -8.16 5.51
C THR A 10 -1.04 -6.75 4.97
N LEU A 11 -2.21 -6.15 5.21
CA LEU A 11 -2.49 -4.76 4.80
C LEU A 11 -1.69 -3.74 5.60
N ALA A 12 -1.54 -3.95 6.91
CA ALA A 12 -0.76 -3.07 7.77
C ALA A 12 0.75 -3.12 7.43
N GLU A 13 1.27 -4.32 7.17
CA GLU A 13 2.64 -4.53 6.70
C GLU A 13 2.88 -3.79 5.37
N ALA A 14 1.94 -3.89 4.43
CA ALA A 14 2.04 -3.19 3.16
C ALA A 14 1.95 -1.67 3.30
N ALA A 15 1.07 -1.16 4.15
CA ALA A 15 1.01 0.28 4.40
C ALA A 15 2.33 0.81 5.00
N ALA A 16 2.95 0.04 5.91
CA ALA A 16 4.25 0.39 6.48
C ALA A 16 5.37 0.37 5.42
N GLU A 17 5.42 -0.67 4.58
CA GLU A 17 6.40 -0.76 3.47
C GLU A 17 6.24 0.40 2.48
N ILE A 18 5.01 0.71 2.06
CA ILE A 18 4.73 1.84 1.17
C ILE A 18 5.21 3.14 1.80
N GLN A 19 4.90 3.36 3.08
CA GLN A 19 5.34 4.55 3.81
C GLN A 19 6.86 4.65 3.88
N GLU A 20 7.56 3.54 4.14
CA GLU A 20 9.03 3.53 4.17
C GLU A 20 9.63 3.87 2.81
N LEU A 21 9.12 3.27 1.73
CA LEU A 21 9.55 3.56 0.36
C LEU A 21 9.34 5.03 -0.01
N LEU A 22 8.21 5.62 0.40
CA LEU A 22 7.95 7.04 0.15
C LEU A 22 8.88 7.96 0.93
N ILE A 23 9.21 7.61 2.18
CA ILE A 23 10.21 8.35 2.97
C ILE A 23 11.59 8.28 2.29
N GLN A 24 11.95 7.12 1.75
CA GLN A 24 13.21 6.96 1.00
C GLN A 24 13.21 7.81 -0.27
N LEU A 25 12.12 7.77 -1.04
CA LEU A 25 11.98 8.60 -2.24
C LEU A 25 12.05 10.10 -1.90
N GLU A 26 11.44 10.56 -0.82
CA GLU A 26 11.49 11.97 -0.44
C GLU A 26 12.89 12.44 -0.04
N LYS A 27 13.72 11.57 0.54
CA LYS A 27 15.13 11.91 0.83
C LYS A 27 15.95 12.11 -0.44
N SER A 28 15.70 11.31 -1.47
CA SER A 28 16.43 11.39 -2.75
C SER A 28 15.81 12.39 -3.73
N LYS A 29 14.48 12.56 -3.70
CA LYS A 29 13.67 13.31 -4.66
C LYS A 29 12.47 13.97 -3.95
N PRO A 30 12.70 15.02 -3.14
CA PRO A 30 11.66 15.65 -2.32
C PRO A 30 10.52 16.28 -3.13
N ASN A 31 10.78 16.65 -4.40
CA ASN A 31 9.79 17.24 -5.30
C ASN A 31 9.13 16.19 -6.24
N ALA A 32 9.20 14.90 -5.89
CA ALA A 32 8.54 13.85 -6.67
C ALA A 32 7.03 14.09 -6.72
N THR A 33 6.48 14.04 -7.93
CA THR A 33 5.03 14.13 -8.16
C THR A 33 4.31 12.90 -7.62
N GLU A 34 3.00 12.98 -7.39
CA GLU A 34 2.22 11.84 -6.91
C GLU A 34 2.35 10.62 -7.84
N ALA A 35 2.38 10.84 -9.16
CA ALA A 35 2.58 9.80 -10.15
C ALA A 35 3.96 9.11 -10.01
N GLU A 36 5.02 9.89 -9.77
CA GLU A 36 6.36 9.34 -9.51
C GLU A 36 6.41 8.57 -8.18
N LYS A 37 5.74 9.07 -7.14
CA LYS A 37 5.62 8.38 -5.85
C LYS A 37 4.93 7.02 -6.01
N VAL A 38 3.81 6.97 -6.73
CA VAL A 38 3.09 5.72 -7.04
C VAL A 38 3.95 4.78 -7.90
N ALA A 39 4.60 5.30 -8.94
CA ALA A 39 5.45 4.50 -9.82
C ALA A 39 6.65 3.90 -9.08
N TYR A 40 7.32 4.68 -8.22
CA TYR A 40 8.44 4.23 -7.42
C TYR A 40 8.04 3.12 -6.45
N VAL A 41 6.96 3.32 -5.68
CA VAL A 41 6.46 2.29 -4.77
C VAL A 41 6.07 1.03 -5.54
N ASN A 42 5.46 1.19 -6.73
CA ASN A 42 5.18 0.06 -7.61
C ASN A 42 6.45 -0.65 -8.08
N ASP A 43 7.51 0.05 -8.45
CA ASP A 43 8.74 -0.57 -8.94
C ASP A 43 9.48 -1.33 -7.83
N GLU A 44 9.64 -0.68 -6.68
CA GLU A 44 10.38 -1.20 -5.53
C GLU A 44 9.63 -2.34 -4.80
N THR A 45 8.29 -2.38 -4.90
CA THR A 45 7.51 -3.42 -4.24
C THR A 45 7.54 -4.74 -5.03
N PRO A 46 7.94 -5.88 -4.41
CA PRO A 46 7.94 -7.17 -5.08
C PRO A 46 6.53 -7.60 -5.54
N PRO A 47 6.39 -8.23 -6.72
CA PRO A 47 5.09 -8.64 -7.26
C PRO A 47 4.34 -9.62 -6.35
N ALA A 48 5.05 -10.45 -5.59
CA ALA A 48 4.45 -11.35 -4.61
C ALA A 48 3.73 -10.59 -3.47
N LEU A 49 4.30 -9.47 -3.01
CA LEU A 49 3.67 -8.65 -1.98
C LEU A 49 2.41 -7.97 -2.54
N LYS A 50 2.49 -7.39 -3.74
CA LYS A 50 1.33 -6.78 -4.43
C LYS A 50 0.14 -7.74 -4.51
N SER A 51 0.38 -8.98 -4.93
CA SER A 51 -0.65 -10.01 -5.06
C SER A 51 -1.27 -10.39 -3.70
N ARG A 52 -0.45 -10.56 -2.65
CA ARG A 52 -0.94 -10.86 -1.29
C ARG A 52 -1.79 -9.73 -0.74
N VAL A 53 -1.34 -8.50 -0.91
CA VAL A 53 -2.03 -7.30 -0.46
C VAL A 53 -3.35 -7.10 -1.20
N ALA A 54 -3.34 -7.26 -2.52
CA ALA A 54 -4.54 -7.19 -3.34
C ALA A 54 -5.57 -8.26 -2.92
N SER A 55 -5.12 -9.49 -2.66
CA SER A 55 -5.98 -10.58 -2.18
C SER A 55 -6.53 -10.30 -0.77
N ALA A 56 -5.69 -9.79 0.14
CA ALA A 56 -6.08 -9.43 1.50
C ALA A 56 -7.09 -8.27 1.50
N ALA A 57 -6.87 -7.26 0.66
CA ALA A 57 -7.78 -6.12 0.50
C ALA A 57 -9.11 -6.54 -0.11
N LYS A 58 -9.11 -7.38 -1.15
CA LYS A 58 -10.34 -7.91 -1.76
C LYS A 58 -11.17 -8.73 -0.75
N ALA A 59 -10.51 -9.44 0.15
CA ALA A 59 -11.16 -10.21 1.21
C ALA A 59 -11.52 -9.38 2.46
N GLY A 60 -10.84 -8.27 2.72
CA GLY A 60 -11.05 -7.37 3.86
C GLY A 60 -11.97 -6.18 3.59
N GLY A 61 -12.21 -5.86 2.31
CA GLY A 61 -13.01 -4.72 1.86
C GLY A 61 -12.27 -3.38 1.91
N GLU A 62 -12.79 -2.38 1.21
CA GLU A 62 -12.22 -1.02 1.15
C GLU A 62 -12.09 -0.38 2.54
N ALA A 63 -13.00 -0.69 3.48
CA ALA A 63 -13.00 -0.14 4.83
C ALA A 63 -11.75 -0.54 5.65
N ALA A 64 -11.23 -1.76 5.44
CA ALA A 64 -10.02 -2.22 6.11
C ALA A 64 -8.78 -1.47 5.59
N VAL A 65 -8.75 -1.17 4.29
CA VAL A 65 -7.70 -0.34 3.69
C VAL A 65 -7.78 1.09 4.20
N ASP A 66 -8.99 1.66 4.27
CA ASP A 66 -9.23 3.01 4.76
C ASP A 66 -8.72 3.19 6.19
N THR A 67 -9.09 2.27 7.07
CA THR A 67 -8.74 2.30 8.50
C THR A 67 -7.24 2.28 8.73
N ILE A 68 -6.49 1.52 7.93
CA ILE A 68 -5.03 1.42 8.05
C ILE A 68 -4.34 2.69 7.56
N LEU A 69 -4.93 3.36 6.56
CA LEU A 69 -4.33 4.53 5.93
C LEU A 69 -4.77 5.87 6.53
N ASP A 70 -5.83 5.88 7.34
CA ASP A 70 -6.44 7.07 7.96
C ASP A 70 -5.43 7.97 8.71
N ASN A 71 -4.41 7.36 9.32
CA ASN A 71 -3.42 8.06 10.14
C ASN A 71 -2.04 8.22 9.47
N SER A 72 -1.89 7.90 8.17
CA SER A 72 -0.61 7.99 7.48
C SER A 72 -0.44 9.31 6.72
N PRO A 73 0.72 10.00 6.82
CA PRO A 73 1.00 11.21 6.04
C PRO A 73 0.98 10.97 4.52
N TYR A 74 1.15 9.71 4.09
CA TYR A 74 1.04 9.30 2.70
C TYR A 74 -0.28 8.57 2.39
N GLY A 75 -1.30 8.72 3.23
CA GLY A 75 -2.57 7.99 3.10
C GLY A 75 -3.17 8.06 1.70
N ASN A 76 -3.11 9.22 1.03
CA ASN A 76 -3.59 9.37 -0.35
C ASN A 76 -2.77 8.57 -1.37
N ILE A 77 -1.44 8.62 -1.28
CA ILE A 77 -0.54 7.89 -2.18
C ILE A 77 -0.64 6.40 -1.93
N ALA A 78 -0.58 5.98 -0.67
CA ALA A 78 -0.73 4.58 -0.29
C ALA A 78 -2.08 4.02 -0.74
N ARG A 79 -3.17 4.80 -0.64
CA ARG A 79 -4.49 4.41 -1.16
C ARG A 79 -4.47 4.23 -2.67
N ALA A 80 -3.83 5.13 -3.41
CA ALA A 80 -3.70 5.01 -4.87
C ALA A 80 -2.89 3.76 -5.26
N VAL A 81 -1.76 3.50 -4.59
CA VAL A 81 -0.93 2.31 -4.78
C VAL A 81 -1.72 1.02 -4.51
N LEU A 82 -2.37 0.95 -3.35
CA LEU A 82 -3.15 -0.23 -2.96
C LEU A 82 -4.33 -0.47 -3.93
N ARG A 83 -5.05 0.56 -4.34
CA ARG A 83 -6.11 0.46 -5.34
C ARG A 83 -5.57 -0.03 -6.69
N ALA A 84 -4.40 0.44 -7.11
CA ALA A 84 -3.76 -0.04 -8.33
C ALA A 84 -3.48 -1.54 -8.24
N TRP A 85 -2.94 -2.05 -7.11
CA TRP A 85 -2.69 -3.48 -6.93
C TRP A 85 -3.96 -4.32 -6.90
N ILE A 86 -5.02 -3.83 -6.25
CA ILE A 86 -6.33 -4.48 -6.23
C ILE A 86 -6.92 -4.60 -7.63
N SER A 87 -6.66 -3.63 -8.51
CA SER A 87 -7.12 -3.67 -9.91
C SER A 87 -6.33 -4.64 -10.80
N LEU A 88 -5.18 -5.16 -10.33
CA LEU A 88 -4.35 -6.10 -11.09
C LEU A 88 -4.74 -7.58 -10.89
N VAL A 89 -5.72 -7.87 -10.02
CA VAL A 89 -6.14 -9.24 -9.63
C VAL A 89 -7.64 -9.50 -9.80
#